data_AF-M1VG99-F1
#
_entry.id   AF-M1VG99-F1
#
_cell.length_a   1.000
_cell.length_b   1.000
_cell.length_c   1.000
_cell.angle_alpha   90.00
_cell.angle_beta   90.00
_cell.angle_gamma   90.00
#
_symmetry.space_group_name_H-M   'P 1'
#
loop_
_entity.id
_entity.type
_entity.pdbx_description
1 polymer ?
#
loop_
_entity_poly.entity_id
_entity_poly.type
_entity_poly.pdbx_seq_one_letter_code
_entity_poly.pdbx_strand_id
1 'polypeptide(L)'
;MACGCSNSRGANVFHAFFLLLLSGLGLALVGLGIWATVKHKGLDLDFQGWYHALTRTGVAAIVVGGVTFLICLLGFMLLCRTGKCSGMFFRIIYGLALVILGAVLIFVGVFAVLLALGPNGPSWLRNGFHDAWLSTVRNQPSVACGIESQYNCTGFLRNTNCSSTPDECPTGCSSDNNSPLGCYRAIMNDYRQWAIPVAVISLVAGVLAVFDLGLLCCIGPVDDSTYYYKGRDYYSRRARV
;
A
#
# COMPACT_ATOMS: atom_id res chain seq x y z
N MET A 1 3.56 24.68 -16.96
CA MET A 1 4.99 24.31 -16.94
C MET A 1 5.27 23.45 -18.15
N ALA A 2 6.09 23.92 -19.08
CA ALA A 2 6.49 23.15 -20.26
C ALA A 2 7.82 22.45 -19.96
N CYS A 3 7.78 21.15 -19.68
CA CYS A 3 8.98 20.32 -19.59
C CYS A 3 9.41 19.92 -21.01
N GLY A 4 10.38 20.64 -21.58
CA GLY A 4 10.96 20.30 -22.88
C GLY A 4 12.05 19.24 -22.74
N CYS A 5 11.73 17.96 -22.96
CA CYS A 5 12.73 16.90 -23.06
C CYS A 5 13.02 16.57 -24.54
N SER A 6 14.27 16.76 -24.96
CA SER A 6 14.75 16.58 -26.35
C SER A 6 14.82 15.13 -26.85
N ASN A 7 14.47 14.11 -26.05
CA ASN A 7 14.65 12.69 -26.43
C ASN A 7 13.51 11.77 -25.92
N SER A 8 12.40 11.73 -26.65
CA SER A 8 11.18 10.97 -26.29
C SER A 8 11.38 9.44 -26.26
N ARG A 9 12.35 8.91 -27.01
CA ARG A 9 12.64 7.47 -27.03
C ARG A 9 13.24 6.99 -25.70
N GLY A 10 14.17 7.75 -25.13
CA GLY A 10 14.76 7.43 -23.84
C GLY A 10 13.71 7.43 -22.72
N ALA A 11 12.87 8.47 -22.68
CA ALA A 11 11.80 8.58 -21.70
C ALA A 11 10.81 7.40 -21.73
N ASN A 12 10.45 6.91 -22.93
CA ASN A 12 9.57 5.74 -23.06
C ASN A 12 10.21 4.44 -22.53
N VAL A 13 11.52 4.24 -22.77
CA VAL A 13 12.24 3.07 -22.23
C VAL A 13 12.30 3.11 -20.71
N PHE A 14 12.60 4.29 -20.13
CA PHE A 14 12.58 4.47 -18.68
C PHE A 14 11.19 4.24 -18.10
N HIS A 15 10.14 4.82 -18.69
CA HIS A 15 8.76 4.61 -18.27
C HIS A 15 8.37 3.12 -18.27
N ALA A 16 8.70 2.39 -19.35
CA ALA A 16 8.48 0.94 -19.41
C ALA A 16 9.24 0.18 -18.31
N PHE A 17 10.47 0.58 -18.01
CA PHE A 17 11.25 -0.02 -16.92
C PHE A 17 10.63 0.25 -15.54
N PHE A 18 10.18 1.48 -15.25
CA PHE A 18 9.49 1.80 -14.01
C PHE A 18 8.16 1.05 -13.87
N LEU A 19 7.39 0.91 -14.95
CA LEU A 19 6.19 0.09 -14.99
C LEU A 19 6.48 -1.39 -14.66
N LEU A 20 7.57 -1.95 -15.19
CA LEU A 20 7.99 -3.31 -14.84
C LEU A 20 8.36 -3.44 -13.36
N LEU A 21 9.10 -2.48 -12.79
CA LEU A 21 9.42 -2.48 -11.37
C LEU A 21 8.18 -2.35 -10.49
N LEU A 22 7.30 -1.40 -10.80
CA LEU A 22 6.05 -1.17 -10.06
C LEU A 22 5.12 -2.38 -10.12
N SER A 23 4.98 -3.01 -11.29
CA SER A 23 4.19 -4.24 -11.42
C SER A 23 4.77 -5.39 -10.61
N GLY A 24 6.11 -5.55 -10.60
CA GLY A 24 6.80 -6.52 -9.77
C GLY A 24 6.59 -6.29 -8.27
N LEU A 25 6.69 -5.04 -7.80
CA LEU A 25 6.41 -4.67 -6.41
C LEU A 25 4.93 -4.86 -6.04
N GLY A 26 4.01 -4.56 -6.97
CA GLY A 26 2.57 -4.81 -6.80
C GLY A 26 2.28 -6.30 -6.60
N LEU A 27 2.86 -7.17 -7.44
CA LEU A 27 2.74 -8.63 -7.29
C LEU A 27 3.41 -9.14 -6.01
N ALA A 28 4.54 -8.55 -5.61
CA ALA A 28 5.18 -8.87 -4.33
C ALA A 28 4.27 -8.53 -3.13
N LEU A 29 3.58 -7.38 -3.16
CA LEU A 29 2.58 -7.02 -2.14
C LEU A 29 1.40 -8.01 -2.12
N VAL A 30 0.92 -8.47 -3.28
CA VAL A 30 -0.12 -9.52 -3.35
C VAL A 30 0.39 -10.81 -2.71
N GLY A 31 1.61 -11.24 -3.06
CA GLY A 31 2.22 -12.44 -2.48
C GLY A 31 2.38 -12.35 -0.95
N LEU A 32 2.85 -11.20 -0.45
CA LEU A 32 2.95 -10.94 0.99
C LEU A 32 1.58 -10.91 1.66
N GLY A 33 0.57 -10.31 1.03
CA GLY A 33 -0.79 -10.27 1.55
C GLY A 33 -1.44 -11.65 1.64
N ILE A 34 -1.25 -12.50 0.63
CA ILE A 34 -1.68 -13.91 0.65
C ILE A 34 -0.95 -14.66 1.77
N TRP A 35 0.38 -14.53 1.84
CA TRP A 35 1.17 -15.17 2.88
C TRP A 35 0.72 -14.74 4.29
N ALA A 36 0.51 -13.44 4.51
CA ALA A 36 0.06 -12.89 5.77
C ALA A 36 -1.34 -13.42 6.15
N THR A 37 -2.27 -13.47 5.18
CA THR A 37 -3.63 -13.99 5.39
C THR A 37 -3.65 -15.49 5.74
N VAL A 38 -2.74 -16.27 5.15
CA VAL A 38 -2.66 -17.73 5.39
C VAL A 38 -1.95 -18.04 6.71
N LYS A 39 -0.90 -17.28 7.06
CA LYS A 39 -0.06 -17.57 8.23
C LYS A 39 -0.54 -16.93 9.51
N HIS A 40 -1.09 -15.72 9.43
CA HIS A 40 -1.61 -15.01 10.59
C HIS A 40 -3.13 -14.99 10.46
N LYS A 41 -3.82 -15.77 11.30
CA LYS A 41 -5.25 -15.55 11.53
C LYS A 41 -5.36 -14.11 12.01
N GLY A 42 -5.91 -13.23 11.17
CA GLY A 42 -5.98 -11.80 11.43
C GLY A 42 -6.56 -11.54 12.82
N LEU A 43 -6.19 -10.40 13.42
CA LEU A 43 -6.84 -9.99 14.66
C LEU A 43 -8.29 -9.63 14.34
N ASP A 44 -9.22 -10.50 14.71
CA ASP A 44 -10.65 -10.20 14.76
C ASP A 44 -10.94 -9.31 15.99
N LEU A 45 -10.25 -8.17 16.06
CA LEU A 45 -10.60 -7.11 16.99
C LEU A 45 -11.74 -6.30 16.39
N ASP A 46 -12.71 -5.97 17.23
CA ASP A 46 -13.86 -5.12 16.90
C ASP A 46 -13.43 -3.65 16.82
N PHE A 47 -12.79 -3.29 15.70
CA PHE A 47 -12.44 -1.91 15.41
C PHE A 47 -13.68 -1.14 14.95
N GLN A 48 -14.05 -0.09 15.67
CA GLN A 48 -15.05 0.87 15.18
C GLN A 48 -14.45 1.81 14.13
N GLY A 49 -15.18 2.05 13.03
CA GLY A 49 -14.81 2.99 11.97
C GLY A 49 -13.90 2.43 10.87
N TRP A 50 -13.07 3.30 10.28
CA TRP A 50 -12.27 2.97 9.07
C TRP A 50 -11.12 1.98 9.33
N TYR A 51 -10.73 1.77 10.58
CA TYR A 51 -9.66 0.84 10.96
C TYR A 51 -10.00 -0.63 10.67
N HIS A 52 -11.29 -0.99 10.65
CA HIS A 52 -11.75 -2.36 10.36
C HIS A 52 -11.30 -2.86 8.97
N ALA A 53 -11.17 -1.94 8.00
CA ALA A 53 -10.67 -2.28 6.67
C ALA A 53 -9.15 -2.51 6.65
N LEU A 54 -8.42 -1.84 7.55
CA LEU A 54 -6.97 -1.91 7.62
C LEU A 54 -6.47 -3.07 8.46
N THR A 55 -7.24 -3.53 9.45
CA THR A 55 -6.83 -4.59 10.38
C THR A 55 -6.99 -5.98 9.80
N ARG A 56 -7.78 -6.12 8.72
CA ARG A 56 -7.62 -7.21 7.73
C ARG A 56 -6.43 -6.95 6.81
N THR A 57 -5.27 -6.75 7.43
CA THR A 57 -4.03 -6.24 6.81
C THR A 57 -3.60 -7.05 5.59
N GLY A 58 -3.77 -8.38 5.63
CA GLY A 58 -3.48 -9.26 4.49
C GLY A 58 -4.36 -8.97 3.28
N VAL A 59 -5.66 -8.73 3.47
CA VAL A 59 -6.60 -8.36 2.41
C VAL A 59 -6.26 -6.98 1.84
N ALA A 60 -5.94 -6.01 2.71
CA ALA A 60 -5.55 -4.68 2.27
C ALA A 60 -4.30 -4.71 1.38
N ALA A 61 -3.28 -5.51 1.73
CA ALA A 61 -2.08 -5.69 0.91
C ALA A 61 -2.40 -6.34 -0.46
N ILE A 62 -3.29 -7.34 -0.50
CA ILE A 62 -3.76 -7.95 -1.75
C ILE A 62 -4.46 -6.92 -2.64
N VAL A 63 -5.37 -6.12 -2.07
CA VAL A 63 -6.12 -5.11 -2.83
C VAL A 63 -5.18 -4.03 -3.38
N VAL A 64 -4.31 -3.47 -2.54
CA VAL A 64 -3.36 -2.43 -2.96
C VAL A 64 -2.39 -2.97 -4.02
N GLY A 65 -1.82 -4.17 -3.81
CA GLY A 65 -0.93 -4.80 -4.78
C GLY A 65 -1.61 -5.12 -6.11
N GLY A 66 -2.84 -5.64 -6.06
CA GLY A 66 -3.64 -5.94 -7.26
C GLY A 66 -4.00 -4.68 -8.05
N VAL A 67 -4.44 -3.61 -7.38
CA VAL A 67 -4.73 -2.32 -8.02
C VAL A 67 -3.46 -1.72 -8.63
N THR A 68 -2.32 -1.82 -7.93
CA THR A 68 -1.01 -1.39 -8.46
C THR A 68 -0.70 -2.08 -9.77
N PHE A 69 -0.86 -3.41 -9.82
CA PHE A 69 -0.61 -4.20 -11.03
C PHE A 69 -1.54 -3.81 -12.18
N LEU A 70 -2.84 -3.61 -11.91
CA LEU A 70 -3.81 -3.18 -12.93
C LEU A 70 -3.47 -1.78 -13.48
N ILE A 71 -3.07 -0.84 -12.64
CA ILE A 71 -2.62 0.50 -13.08
C ILE A 71 -1.39 0.37 -13.98
N CYS A 72 -0.44 -0.51 -13.66
CA CYS A 72 0.73 -0.74 -14.50
C CYS A 72 0.35 -1.33 -15.87
N LEU A 73 -0.64 -2.23 -15.93
CA LEU A 73 -1.17 -2.74 -17.21
C LEU A 73 -1.78 -1.62 -18.07
N LEU A 74 -2.49 -0.67 -17.45
CA LEU A 74 -2.99 0.53 -18.16
C LEU A 74 -1.81 1.36 -18.72
N GLY A 75 -0.72 1.50 -17.97
CA GLY A 75 0.51 2.15 -18.41
C GLY A 75 1.18 1.45 -19.61
N PHE A 76 1.24 0.12 -19.61
CA PHE A 76 1.72 -0.62 -20.78
C PHE A 76 0.82 -0.45 -22.01
N MET A 77 -0.50 -0.39 -21.83
CA MET A 77 -1.42 -0.12 -22.93
C MET A 77 -1.24 1.29 -23.52
N LEU A 78 -0.84 2.26 -22.71
CA LEU A 78 -0.47 3.61 -23.17
C LEU A 78 0.76 3.62 -24.08
N LEU A 79 1.75 2.76 -23.81
CA LEU A 79 2.93 2.61 -24.66
C LEU A 79 2.59 2.04 -26.04
N CYS A 80 1.56 1.19 -26.13
CA CYS A 80 1.16 0.53 -27.37
C CYS A 80 0.22 1.37 -28.27
N ARG A 81 -0.48 2.37 -27.73
CA ARG A 81 -1.45 3.17 -28.50
C ARG A 81 -0.83 4.41 -29.13
N THR A 82 -0.88 4.48 -30.46
CA THR A 82 -0.35 5.60 -31.29
C THR A 82 -1.41 6.64 -31.70
N GLY A 83 -2.66 6.53 -31.24
CA GLY A 83 -3.77 7.41 -31.65
C GLY A 83 -3.84 8.74 -30.89
N LYS A 84 -4.08 9.86 -31.61
CA LYS A 84 -3.98 11.25 -31.13
C LYS A 84 -4.96 11.66 -30.02
N CYS A 85 -6.28 11.49 -30.21
CA CYS A 85 -7.28 11.95 -29.22
C CYS A 85 -7.47 10.97 -28.04
N SER A 86 -7.33 9.67 -28.30
CA SER A 86 -7.42 8.66 -27.23
C SER A 86 -6.24 8.80 -26.26
N GLY A 87 -5.03 9.06 -26.76
CA GLY A 87 -3.82 9.12 -25.94
C GLY A 87 -3.87 10.15 -24.79
N MET A 88 -4.41 11.35 -25.02
CA MET A 88 -4.42 12.40 -23.99
C MET A 88 -5.37 12.07 -22.83
N PHE A 89 -6.57 11.57 -23.11
CA PHE A 89 -7.53 11.16 -22.08
C PHE A 89 -6.98 10.03 -21.21
N PHE A 90 -6.41 8.99 -21.84
CA PHE A 90 -5.80 7.88 -21.10
C PHE A 90 -4.59 8.32 -20.27
N ARG A 91 -3.78 9.28 -20.75
CA ARG A 91 -2.67 9.86 -19.98
C ARG A 91 -3.16 10.60 -18.73
N ILE A 92 -4.24 11.39 -18.83
CA ILE A 92 -4.80 12.09 -17.67
C ILE A 92 -5.31 11.09 -16.64
N ILE A 93 -6.08 10.08 -17.06
CA ILE A 93 -6.58 9.05 -16.16
C ILE A 93 -5.44 8.28 -15.50
N TYR A 94 -4.44 7.86 -16.28
CA TYR A 94 -3.28 7.16 -15.76
C TYR A 94 -2.47 8.02 -14.77
N GLY A 95 -2.24 9.29 -15.10
CA GLY A 95 -1.57 10.23 -14.20
C GLY A 95 -2.32 10.43 -12.88
N LEU A 96 -3.65 10.60 -12.93
CA LEU A 96 -4.48 10.68 -11.72
C LEU A 96 -4.43 9.38 -10.92
N ALA A 97 -4.49 8.22 -11.58
CA ALA A 97 -4.38 6.93 -10.94
C ALA A 97 -3.01 6.76 -10.25
N LEU A 98 -1.91 7.18 -10.87
CA LEU A 98 -0.57 7.18 -10.28
C LEU A 98 -0.46 8.08 -9.05
N VAL A 99 -1.05 9.28 -9.09
CA VAL A 99 -1.05 10.20 -7.94
C VAL A 99 -1.77 9.57 -6.75
N ILE A 100 -2.97 9.04 -6.98
CA ILE A 100 -3.76 8.37 -5.94
C ILE A 100 -3.01 7.14 -5.42
N LEU A 101 -2.47 6.33 -6.32
CA LEU A 101 -1.69 5.14 -5.96
C LEU A 101 -0.46 5.50 -5.13
N GLY A 102 0.31 6.50 -5.53
CA GLY A 102 1.48 6.98 -4.80
C GLY A 102 1.11 7.46 -3.39
N ALA A 103 0.03 8.23 -3.26
CA ALA A 103 -0.47 8.68 -1.95
C ALA A 103 -0.88 7.51 -1.05
N VAL A 104 -1.60 6.52 -1.60
CA VAL A 104 -2.01 5.31 -0.87
C VAL A 104 -0.80 4.48 -0.45
N LEU A 105 0.17 4.26 -1.35
CA LEU A 105 1.38 3.49 -1.05
C LEU A 105 2.25 4.16 0.02
N ILE A 106 2.43 5.48 -0.04
CA ILE A 106 3.14 6.23 0.99
C ILE A 106 2.40 6.12 2.33
N PHE A 107 1.07 6.31 2.33
CA PHE A 107 0.26 6.19 3.54
C PHE A 107 0.37 4.79 4.16
N VAL A 108 0.22 3.72 3.37
CA VAL A 108 0.38 2.33 3.82
C VAL A 108 1.79 2.09 4.35
N GLY A 109 2.80 2.60 3.66
CA GLY A 109 4.20 2.49 4.08
C GLY A 109 4.46 3.14 5.43
N VAL A 110 4.03 4.40 5.60
CA VAL A 110 4.12 5.13 6.87
C VAL A 110 3.35 4.41 7.97
N PHE A 111 2.12 3.98 7.70
CA PHE A 111 1.30 3.28 8.68
C PHE A 111 1.94 1.96 9.12
N ALA A 112 2.52 1.19 8.19
CA ALA A 112 3.24 -0.03 8.50
C ALA A 112 4.51 0.24 9.34
N VAL A 113 5.23 1.35 9.11
CA VAL A 113 6.32 1.79 9.99
C VAL A 113 5.79 2.07 11.40
N LEU A 114 4.67 2.79 11.53
CA LEU A 114 4.08 3.11 12.83
C LEU A 114 3.66 1.84 13.59
N LEU A 115 3.12 0.84 12.89
CA LEU A 115 2.84 -0.48 13.48
C LEU A 115 4.14 -1.19 13.90
N ALA A 116 5.20 -1.13 13.09
CA ALA A 116 6.48 -1.76 13.40
C ALA A 116 7.19 -1.14 14.62
N LEU A 117 6.87 0.11 15.00
CA LEU A 117 7.33 0.73 16.25
C LEU A 117 6.67 0.11 17.48
N GLY A 118 5.50 -0.51 17.33
CA GLY A 118 4.74 -1.18 18.40
C GLY A 118 4.57 -0.28 19.63
N PRO A 119 5.07 -0.68 20.83
CA PRO A 119 4.92 0.10 22.06
C PRO A 119 5.59 1.47 22.05
N ASN A 120 6.57 1.69 21.17
CA ASN A 120 7.22 2.98 20.97
C ASN A 120 6.52 3.86 19.91
N GLY A 121 5.42 3.36 19.33
CA GLY A 121 4.60 4.10 18.38
C GLY A 121 3.83 5.25 19.03
N PRO A 122 3.15 6.06 18.22
CA PRO A 122 2.39 7.20 18.72
C PRO A 122 1.21 6.75 19.60
N SER A 123 0.91 7.54 20.64
CA SER A 123 -0.11 7.21 21.64
C SER A 123 -1.50 7.03 21.03
N TRP A 124 -1.87 7.80 20.00
CA TRP A 124 -3.15 7.66 19.32
C TRP A 124 -3.35 6.28 18.69
N LEU A 125 -2.29 5.67 18.17
CA LEU A 125 -2.37 4.33 17.58
C LEU A 125 -2.61 3.30 18.68
N ARG A 126 -1.83 3.37 19.76
CA ARG A 126 -2.00 2.50 20.93
C ARG A 126 -3.40 2.64 21.55
N ASN A 127 -3.90 3.86 21.70
CA ASN A 127 -5.23 4.12 22.23
C ASN A 127 -6.32 3.56 21.31
N GLY A 128 -6.18 3.68 19.97
CA GLY A 128 -7.13 3.07 19.04
C GLY A 128 -7.15 1.54 19.14
N PHE A 129 -6.00 0.89 19.35
CA PHE A 129 -5.96 -0.55 19.65
C PHE A 129 -6.55 -0.91 21.02
N HIS A 130 -6.40 -0.04 22.03
CA HIS A 130 -6.98 -0.21 23.36
C HIS A 130 -8.51 -0.10 23.32
N ASP A 131 -9.04 0.90 22.63
CA ASP A 131 -10.48 1.09 22.47
C ASP A 131 -11.11 -0.10 21.72
N ALA A 132 -10.45 -0.59 20.66
CA ALA A 132 -10.88 -1.78 19.94
C ALA A 132 -10.80 -3.05 20.81
N TRP A 133 -9.76 -3.17 21.65
CA TRP A 133 -9.66 -4.25 22.63
C TRP A 133 -10.82 -4.21 23.62
N LEU A 134 -11.11 -3.06 24.22
CA LEU A 134 -12.22 -2.87 25.14
C LEU A 134 -13.58 -3.19 24.49
N SER A 135 -13.78 -2.74 23.24
CA SER A 135 -14.99 -3.08 22.47
C SER A 135 -15.11 -4.60 22.27
N THR A 136 -14.00 -5.26 21.92
CA THR A 136 -13.97 -6.72 21.71
C THR A 136 -14.25 -7.48 23.00
N VAL A 137 -13.63 -7.10 24.12
CA VAL A 137 -13.86 -7.71 25.44
C VAL A 137 -15.33 -7.61 25.84
N ARG A 138 -15.96 -6.45 25.61
CA ARG A 138 -17.37 -6.20 25.97
C ARG A 138 -18.36 -6.92 25.06
N ASN A 139 -18.14 -6.86 23.74
CA ASN A 139 -19.11 -7.34 22.75
C ASN A 139 -18.89 -8.81 22.37
N GLN A 140 -17.64 -9.27 22.39
CA GLN A 140 -17.21 -10.57 21.87
C GLN A 140 -16.12 -11.19 22.77
N PRO A 141 -16.41 -11.47 24.05
CA PRO A 141 -15.40 -11.93 25.02
C PRO A 141 -14.72 -13.24 24.60
N SER A 142 -15.43 -14.12 23.87
CA SER A 142 -14.85 -15.36 23.34
C SER A 142 -13.73 -15.13 22.32
N VAL A 143 -13.83 -14.06 21.51
CA VAL A 143 -12.78 -13.67 20.55
C VAL A 143 -11.57 -13.13 21.28
N ALA A 144 -11.78 -12.29 22.29
CA ALA A 144 -10.71 -11.81 23.16
C ALA A 144 -9.99 -12.98 23.89
N CYS A 145 -10.73 -13.96 24.43
CA CYS A 145 -10.13 -15.19 24.99
C CYS A 145 -9.27 -15.94 23.96
N GLY A 146 -9.75 -16.02 22.71
CA GLY A 146 -9.02 -16.64 21.60
C GLY A 146 -7.68 -15.94 21.33
N ILE A 147 -7.67 -14.60 21.37
CA ILE A 147 -6.47 -13.79 21.19
C ILE A 147 -5.49 -13.98 22.35
N GLU A 148 -5.97 -13.93 23.60
CA GLU A 148 -5.14 -14.17 24.79
C GLU A 148 -4.47 -15.55 24.75
N SER A 149 -5.22 -16.58 24.36
CA SER A 149 -4.71 -17.94 24.18
C SER A 149 -3.73 -18.05 23.02
N GLN A 150 -4.05 -17.46 21.86
CA GLN A 150 -3.20 -17.52 20.66
C GLN A 150 -1.83 -16.84 20.87
N TYR A 151 -1.81 -15.70 21.56
CA TYR A 151 -0.61 -14.90 21.77
C TYR A 151 0.04 -15.11 23.14
N ASN A 152 -0.51 -16.03 23.96
CA ASN A 152 -0.10 -16.31 25.34
C ASN A 152 0.11 -15.00 26.13
N CYS A 153 -0.93 -14.19 26.20
CA CYS A 153 -0.92 -12.86 26.79
C CYS A 153 -2.18 -12.63 27.61
N THR A 154 -2.16 -11.60 28.46
CA THR A 154 -3.27 -11.30 29.37
C THR A 154 -3.54 -9.81 29.42
N GLY A 155 -4.80 -9.41 29.23
CA GLY A 155 -5.21 -8.01 29.16
C GLY A 155 -4.50 -7.23 28.04
N PHE A 156 -4.67 -5.91 28.02
CA PHE A 156 -4.07 -5.09 26.97
C PHE A 156 -2.59 -4.73 27.25
N LEU A 157 -2.26 -4.33 28.48
CA LEU A 157 -0.93 -3.86 28.88
C LEU A 157 -0.26 -4.77 29.92
N ARG A 158 1.08 -4.63 30.06
CA ARG A 158 1.97 -5.55 30.79
C ARG A 158 1.66 -5.77 32.29
N ASN A 159 0.77 -4.98 32.90
CA ASN A 159 0.50 -4.99 34.34
C ASN A 159 -1.00 -5.05 34.69
N THR A 160 -1.87 -5.31 33.73
CA THR A 160 -3.30 -5.45 33.98
C THR A 160 -3.57 -6.89 34.37
N ASN A 161 -3.27 -7.23 35.62
CA ASN A 161 -3.84 -8.43 36.20
C ASN A 161 -5.36 -8.24 36.20
N CYS A 162 -6.10 -9.25 35.77
CA CYS A 162 -7.57 -9.19 35.69
C CYS A 162 -8.24 -8.97 37.05
N SER A 163 -7.49 -9.03 38.15
CA SER A 163 -7.91 -8.63 39.48
C SER A 163 -7.92 -7.11 39.72
N SER A 164 -7.03 -6.35 39.09
CA SER A 164 -6.90 -4.89 39.26
C SER A 164 -7.66 -4.09 38.21
N THR A 165 -7.87 -4.66 37.02
CA THR A 165 -8.55 -4.02 35.89
C THR A 165 -9.48 -5.02 35.21
N PRO A 166 -10.59 -5.39 35.87
CA PRO A 166 -11.49 -6.44 35.38
C PRO A 166 -12.13 -6.10 34.03
N ASP A 167 -12.30 -4.81 33.73
CA ASP A 167 -12.91 -4.34 32.47
C ASP A 167 -12.04 -4.58 31.23
N GLU A 168 -10.73 -4.83 31.42
CA GLU A 168 -9.80 -5.12 30.32
C GLU A 168 -9.63 -6.61 30.04
N CYS A 169 -10.24 -7.47 30.87
CA CYS A 169 -10.12 -8.91 30.75
C CYS A 169 -11.43 -9.56 30.32
N PRO A 170 -11.41 -10.43 29.31
CA PRO A 170 -12.59 -11.18 28.91
C PRO A 170 -13.09 -12.12 30.01
N THR A 171 -14.40 -12.09 30.26
CA THR A 171 -15.06 -12.98 31.23
C THR A 171 -15.16 -14.40 30.67
N GLY A 172 -14.77 -15.41 31.46
CA GLY A 172 -14.96 -16.81 31.13
C GLY A 172 -13.82 -17.48 30.37
N CYS A 173 -12.67 -16.82 30.20
CA CYS A 173 -11.46 -17.50 29.73
C CYS A 173 -10.87 -18.35 30.86
N SER A 174 -10.39 -19.55 30.53
CA SER A 174 -9.65 -20.38 31.49
C SER A 174 -8.44 -19.60 32.00
N SER A 175 -8.41 -19.35 33.30
CA SER A 175 -7.46 -18.51 34.04
C SER A 175 -6.01 -19.00 34.06
N ASP A 176 -5.63 -19.93 33.18
CA ASP A 176 -4.29 -20.52 33.15
C ASP A 176 -3.25 -19.56 32.52
N ASN A 177 -3.71 -18.54 31.81
CA ASN A 177 -2.84 -17.55 31.18
C ASN A 177 -2.57 -16.38 32.14
N ASN A 178 -1.80 -16.62 33.21
CA ASN A 178 -1.16 -15.56 33.98
C ASN A 178 0.15 -15.16 33.29
N SER A 179 0.06 -14.68 32.05
CA SER A 179 1.25 -14.28 31.30
C SER A 179 1.68 -12.87 31.70
N PRO A 180 2.98 -12.63 31.97
CA PRO A 180 3.49 -11.31 32.36
C PRO A 180 3.58 -10.32 31.19
N LEU A 181 2.99 -10.65 30.04
CA LEU A 181 2.98 -9.84 28.82
C LEU A 181 1.55 -9.44 28.46
N GLY A 182 1.34 -8.12 28.31
CA GLY A 182 0.10 -7.59 27.77
C GLY A 182 -0.04 -7.89 26.27
N CYS A 183 -1.27 -8.16 25.83
CA CYS A 183 -1.54 -8.62 24.48
C CYS A 183 -1.10 -7.63 23.40
N TYR A 184 -1.16 -6.33 23.65
CA TYR A 184 -0.69 -5.33 22.70
C TYR A 184 0.78 -5.57 22.29
N ARG A 185 1.65 -5.89 23.24
CA ARG A 185 3.08 -6.09 22.96
C ARG A 185 3.32 -7.40 22.21
N ALA A 186 2.64 -8.48 22.61
CA ALA A 186 2.76 -9.78 21.96
C ALA A 186 2.30 -9.70 20.50
N ILE A 187 1.14 -9.09 20.28
CA ILE A 187 0.59 -8.79 18.96
C ILE A 187 1.56 -7.94 18.14
N MET A 188 1.97 -6.78 18.64
CA MET A 188 2.80 -5.87 17.84
C MET A 188 4.16 -6.47 17.48
N ASN A 189 4.70 -7.37 18.32
CA ASN A 189 5.95 -8.06 18.03
C ASN A 189 5.80 -9.08 16.90
N ASP A 190 4.67 -9.78 16.81
CA ASP A 190 4.32 -10.65 15.68
C ASP A 190 4.12 -9.82 14.41
N TYR A 191 3.37 -8.71 14.52
CA TYR A 191 3.09 -7.81 13.41
C TYR A 191 4.35 -7.17 12.82
N ARG A 192 5.35 -6.88 13.65
CA ARG A 192 6.61 -6.27 13.23
C ARG A 192 7.34 -7.09 12.16
N GLN A 193 7.25 -8.42 12.20
CA GLN A 193 7.97 -9.27 11.25
C GLN A 193 7.50 -9.06 9.80
N TRP A 194 6.22 -8.77 9.61
CA TRP A 194 5.65 -8.58 8.28
C TRP A 194 5.39 -7.10 7.95
N ALA A 195 5.19 -6.25 8.96
CA ALA A 195 4.97 -4.81 8.75
C ALA A 195 6.21 -4.12 8.15
N ILE A 196 7.43 -4.55 8.53
CA ILE A 196 8.67 -3.99 7.99
C ILE A 196 8.80 -4.22 6.47
N PRO A 197 8.70 -5.45 5.93
CA PRO A 197 8.81 -5.66 4.49
C PRO A 197 7.69 -4.96 3.72
N VAL A 198 6.46 -4.91 4.26
CA VAL A 198 5.36 -4.14 3.66
C VAL A 198 5.72 -2.64 3.60
N ALA A 199 6.22 -2.08 4.70
CA ALA A 199 6.64 -0.68 4.76
C ALA A 199 7.69 -0.35 3.69
N VAL A 200 8.73 -1.17 3.56
CA VAL A 200 9.81 -0.96 2.59
C VAL A 200 9.26 -1.03 1.16
N ILE A 201 8.50 -2.08 0.82
CA ILE A 201 7.98 -2.26 -0.54
C ILE A 201 7.01 -1.13 -0.90
N SER A 202 6.10 -0.77 -0.01
CA SER A 202 5.14 0.31 -0.26
C SER A 202 5.80 1.68 -0.40
N LEU A 203 6.80 2.00 0.41
CA LEU A 203 7.53 3.27 0.28
C LEU A 203 8.34 3.32 -1.01
N VAL A 204 9.06 2.25 -1.36
CA VAL A 204 9.81 2.18 -2.63
C VAL A 204 8.85 2.30 -3.81
N ALA A 205 7.74 1.55 -3.82
CA ALA A 205 6.74 1.65 -4.87
C ALA A 205 6.11 3.05 -4.95
N GLY A 206 5.81 3.69 -3.82
CA GLY A 206 5.29 5.05 -3.78
C GLY A 206 6.25 6.07 -4.39
N VAL A 207 7.54 5.97 -4.06
CA VAL A 207 8.58 6.83 -4.65
C VAL A 207 8.70 6.59 -6.16
N LEU A 208 8.71 5.33 -6.61
CA LEU A 208 8.76 5.00 -8.04
C LEU A 208 7.53 5.53 -8.79
N ALA A 209 6.33 5.48 -8.20
CA ALA A 209 5.11 6.03 -8.79
C ALA A 209 5.21 7.56 -9.00
N VAL A 210 5.81 8.29 -8.05
CA VAL A 210 6.05 9.74 -8.17
C VAL A 210 7.08 10.05 -9.26
N PHE A 211 8.17 9.27 -9.34
CA PHE A 211 9.15 9.41 -10.42
C PHE A 211 8.53 9.12 -11.79
N ASP A 212 7.67 8.10 -11.89
CA ASP A 212 6.98 7.75 -13.12
C ASP A 212 6.02 8.86 -13.59
N LEU A 213 5.34 9.53 -12.65
CA LEU A 213 4.54 10.72 -12.94
C LEU A 213 5.39 11.84 -13.56
N GLY A 214 6.61 12.05 -13.05
CA GLY A 214 7.55 13.00 -13.63
C GLY A 214 7.93 12.66 -15.07
N LEU A 215 8.15 11.36 -15.37
CA LEU A 215 8.41 10.89 -16.73
C LEU A 215 7.21 11.08 -17.64
N LEU A 216 5.99 10.84 -17.15
CA LEU A 216 4.75 11.07 -17.90
C LEU A 216 4.64 12.53 -18.37
N CYS A 217 5.05 13.48 -17.51
CA CYS A 217 5.11 14.90 -17.88
C CYS A 217 6.18 15.21 -18.95
N CYS A 218 7.29 14.48 -18.96
CA CYS A 218 8.38 14.64 -19.94
C CYS A 218 8.05 14.01 -21.30
N ILE A 219 7.17 12.99 -21.33
CA ILE A 219 6.62 12.41 -22.56
C ILE A 219 5.49 13.34 -23.06
N GLY A 220 5.84 14.56 -23.43
CA GLY A 220 4.89 15.55 -23.95
C GLY A 220 4.13 15.06 -25.20
N PRO A 221 3.02 15.71 -25.57
CA PRO A 221 2.39 15.46 -26.87
C PRO A 221 3.43 15.72 -27.97
N VAL A 222 3.56 14.77 -28.91
CA VAL A 222 4.42 14.95 -30.07
C VAL A 222 3.80 16.07 -30.91
N ASP A 223 4.38 17.27 -30.85
CA ASP A 223 3.97 18.37 -31.71
C ASP A 223 4.27 18.00 -33.17
N ASP A 224 3.21 17.95 -33.98
CA ASP A 224 3.20 17.61 -35.41
C ASP A 224 4.00 18.61 -36.28
N SER A 225 4.52 19.70 -35.71
CA SER A 225 5.38 20.64 -36.44
C SER A 225 6.61 19.92 -37.02
N THR A 226 7.15 18.93 -36.31
CA THR A 226 8.36 18.21 -36.74
C THR A 226 8.13 17.25 -37.91
N TYR A 227 6.92 16.68 -38.05
CA TYR A 227 6.57 15.82 -39.18
C TYR A 227 6.22 16.61 -40.44
N TYR A 228 5.64 17.80 -40.28
CA TYR A 228 5.39 18.70 -41.41
C TYR A 228 6.68 19.22 -42.07
N TYR A 229 7.77 19.40 -41.32
CA TYR A 229 9.06 19.78 -41.92
C TYR A 229 9.74 18.61 -42.65
N LYS A 230 9.68 17.39 -42.11
CA LYS A 230 10.32 16.23 -42.75
C LYS A 230 9.60 15.76 -44.04
N GLY A 231 8.29 15.94 -44.11
CA GLY A 231 7.52 15.69 -45.34
C GLY A 231 7.75 16.73 -46.43
N ARG A 232 7.93 18.02 -46.06
CA ARG A 232 8.20 19.09 -47.02
C ARG A 232 9.57 18.96 -47.70
N ASP A 233 10.57 18.46 -46.98
CA ASP A 233 11.91 18.19 -47.54
C ASP A 233 11.96 17.02 -48.51
N TYR A 234 11.06 16.04 -48.36
CA TYR A 234 10.94 14.93 -49.32
C TYR A 234 10.30 15.36 -50.63
N TYR A 235 9.29 16.23 -50.58
CA TYR A 235 8.65 16.75 -51.79
C TYR A 235 9.51 17.81 -52.51
N SER A 236 10.30 18.62 -51.80
CA SER A 236 11.15 19.64 -52.44
C SER A 236 12.39 19.06 -53.16
N ARG A 237 12.83 17.84 -52.82
CA ARG A 237 13.89 17.13 -53.57
C ARG A 237 13.39 16.43 -54.82
N ARG A 238 12.12 16.00 -54.86
CA ARG A 238 11.54 15.37 -56.05
C ARG A 238 11.13 16.37 -57.14
N ALA A 239 10.91 17.63 -56.78
CA ALA A 239 10.61 18.70 -57.75
C ALA A 239 11.86 19.28 -58.46
N ARG A 240 13.07 18.76 -58.17
CA ARG A 240 14.34 19.21 -58.75
C ARG A 240 15.03 18.14 -59.62
N VAL A 241 14.27 17.16 -60.12
CA VAL A 241 14.72 16.17 -61.11
C VAL A 241 13.79 16.20 -62.30
#